data_AF-X1LFZ6-F1
#
_entry.id   AF-X1LFZ6-F1
#
_cell.length_a   1.000
_cell.length_b   1.000
_cell.length_c   1.000
_cell.angle_alpha   90.00
_cell.angle_beta   90.00
_cell.angle_gamma   90.00
#
_symmetry.space_group_name_H-M   'P 1'
#
loop_
_entity.id
_entity.type
_entity.pdbx_description
1 polymer ?
#
loop_
_entity_poly.entity_id
_entity_poly.type
_entity_poly.pdbx_seq_one_letter_code
_entity_poly.pdbx_strand_id
1 'polypeptide(L)'
;AEIGKGFLLPSASISSKTKEQMPAIPKEIERAEEEGVKILYLTLPTEITGKNGRVNGLKCVPLVLDEIDAEGRRKPLPISASEFLLK
;
A
#
# COMPACT_ATOMS: atom_id res chain seq x y z
N ALA A 1 -2.11 -36.25 5.64
CA ALA A 1 -2.93 -35.48 4.70
C ALA A 1 -2.83 -34.02 5.11
N GLU A 2 -1.83 -33.31 4.59
CA GLU A 2 -1.66 -31.89 4.89
C GLU A 2 -2.58 -31.10 3.96
N ILE A 3 -3.62 -30.56 4.58
CA ILE A 3 -4.52 -29.55 4.03
C ILE A 3 -3.70 -28.48 3.29
N GLY A 4 -4.03 -28.33 2.00
CA GLY A 4 -3.33 -27.45 1.10
C GLY A 4 -3.20 -26.03 1.67
N LYS A 5 -1.97 -25.52 1.66
CA LYS A 5 -1.69 -24.08 1.72
C LYS A 5 -2.37 -23.42 0.51
N GLY A 6 -3.67 -23.15 0.66
CA GLY A 6 -4.40 -22.25 -0.20
C GLY A 6 -3.63 -20.94 -0.19
N PHE A 7 -3.19 -20.56 -1.39
CA PHE A 7 -2.50 -19.34 -1.76
C PHE A 7 -3.06 -18.12 -0.98
N LEU A 8 -2.54 -17.88 0.22
CA LEU A 8 -2.76 -16.63 0.95
C LEU A 8 -2.00 -15.58 0.14
N LEU A 9 -2.71 -14.88 -0.75
CA LEU A 9 -2.21 -13.61 -1.25
C LEU A 9 -1.82 -12.81 0.00
N PRO A 10 -0.59 -12.28 0.09
CA PRO A 10 -0.20 -11.52 1.26
C PRO A 10 -1.17 -10.34 1.38
N SER A 11 -1.95 -10.30 2.46
CA SER A 11 -2.82 -9.16 2.75
C SER A 11 -1.97 -7.91 2.67
N ALA A 12 -2.37 -6.98 1.80
CA ALA A 12 -1.62 -5.75 1.57
C ALA A 12 -2.43 -4.56 2.04
N SER A 13 -1.77 -3.66 2.78
CA SER A 13 -2.32 -2.36 3.18
C SER A 13 -1.62 -1.28 2.39
N ILE A 14 -2.34 -0.25 1.96
CA ILE A 14 -1.80 0.83 1.13
C ILE A 14 -1.91 2.15 1.89
N SER A 15 -0.82 2.91 1.94
CA SER A 15 -0.75 4.20 2.59
C SER A 15 -0.04 5.22 1.71
N SER A 16 -0.61 6.42 1.58
CA SER A 16 0.05 7.56 0.93
C SER A 16 1.06 8.28 1.82
N LYS A 17 1.23 7.82 3.07
CA LYS A 17 2.16 8.37 4.06
C LYS A 17 3.36 7.46 4.26
N THR A 18 4.44 8.01 4.82
CA THR A 18 5.53 7.19 5.36
C THR A 18 5.09 6.44 6.61
N LYS A 19 5.91 5.48 7.04
CA LYS A 19 5.70 4.75 8.30
C LYS A 19 5.60 5.69 9.51
N GLU A 20 6.45 6.71 9.58
CA GLU A 20 6.48 7.69 10.69
C GLU A 20 5.25 8.60 10.71
N GLN A 21 4.66 8.86 9.53
CA GLN A 21 3.51 9.74 9.40
C GLN A 21 2.17 8.98 9.40
N MET A 22 2.20 7.65 9.55
CA MET A 22 0.97 6.88 9.65
C MET A 22 0.23 7.23 10.94
N PRO A 23 -1.11 7.43 10.87
CA PRO A 23 -1.91 7.72 12.06
C PRO A 23 -2.08 6.50 12.98
N ALA A 24 -1.70 5.30 12.52
CA ALA A 24 -1.79 4.08 13.30
C ALA A 24 -0.72 4.03 14.40
N ILE A 25 -1.05 3.39 15.52
CA ILE A 25 -0.12 3.20 16.63
C ILE A 25 1.06 2.33 16.14
N PRO A 26 2.33 2.70 16.42
CA PRO A 26 3.48 1.95 15.94
C PRO A 26 3.46 0.46 16.26
N LYS A 27 2.93 0.07 17.43
CA LYS A 27 2.81 -1.33 17.84
C LYS A 27 1.84 -2.13 16.98
N GLU A 28 0.79 -1.50 16.46
CA GLU A 28 -0.17 -2.16 15.56
C GLU A 28 0.41 -2.31 14.16
N ILE A 29 1.22 -1.35 13.71
CA ILE A 29 1.98 -1.46 12.46
C ILE A 29 2.95 -2.63 12.53
N GLU A 30 3.72 -2.73 13.62
CA GLU A 30 4.67 -3.82 13.86
C GLU A 30 3.96 -5.18 13.89
N ARG A 31 2.86 -5.31 14.65
CA ARG A 31 2.07 -6.54 14.69
C ARG A 31 1.53 -6.95 13.33
N ALA A 32 1.01 -6.00 12.55
CA ALA A 32 0.53 -6.30 11.20
C ALA A 32 1.66 -6.82 10.31
N GLU A 33 2.85 -6.21 10.38
CA GLU A 33 4.04 -6.68 9.65
C GLU A 33 4.48 -8.08 10.14
N GLU A 34 4.44 -8.36 11.45
CA GLU A 34 4.72 -9.67 12.07
C GLU A 34 3.72 -10.76 11.62
N GLU A 35 2.44 -10.41 11.47
CA GLU A 35 1.38 -11.29 10.93
C GLU A 35 1.51 -11.52 9.41
N GLY A 36 2.46 -10.86 8.75
CA GLY A 36 2.75 -11.01 7.33
C GLY A 36 1.96 -10.06 6.43
N VAL A 37 1.31 -9.03 6.98
CA VAL A 37 0.67 -7.97 6.20
C VAL A 37 1.75 -7.12 5.54
N LYS A 38 1.69 -6.99 4.21
CA LYS A 38 2.60 -6.10 3.47
C LYS A 38 2.04 -4.69 3.46
N ILE A 39 2.74 -3.76 4.10
CA ILE A 39 2.36 -2.34 4.08
C ILE A 39 3.12 -1.62 2.96
N LEU A 40 2.38 -1.15 1.96
CA LEU A 40 2.88 -0.33 0.86
C LEU A 40 2.77 1.14 1.25
N TYR A 41 3.85 1.67 1.83
CA TYR A 41 3.99 3.10 2.13
C TYR A 41 4.18 3.91 0.84
N LEU A 42 3.89 5.22 0.90
CA LEU A 42 4.02 6.14 -0.22
C LEU A 42 3.43 5.57 -1.52
N THR A 43 2.23 5.01 -1.45
CA THR A 43 1.55 4.38 -2.59
C THR A 43 0.12 4.89 -2.67
N LEU A 44 -0.33 5.22 -3.88
CA LEU A 44 -1.68 5.71 -4.14
C LEU A 44 -2.40 4.77 -5.13
N PRO A 45 -3.61 4.26 -4.81
CA PRO A 45 -4.42 3.53 -5.76
C PRO A 45 -5.03 4.48 -6.81
N THR A 46 -4.97 4.09 -8.08
CA THR A 46 -5.46 4.90 -9.22
C THR A 46 -6.67 4.27 -9.90
N GLU A 47 -6.76 2.93 -9.96
CA GLU A 47 -7.84 2.23 -10.65
C GLU A 47 -8.06 0.83 -10.08
N ILE A 48 -9.33 0.44 -9.88
CA ILE A 48 -9.70 -0.95 -9.56
C ILE A 48 -9.90 -1.69 -10.88
N THR A 49 -9.21 -2.82 -11.06
CA THR A 49 -9.39 -3.67 -12.23
C THR A 49 -10.28 -4.87 -11.90
N GLY A 50 -11.07 -5.31 -12.88
CA GLY A 50 -11.96 -6.44 -12.69
C GLY A 50 -12.53 -7.01 -13.98
N LYS A 51 -13.08 -8.22 -13.88
CA LYS A 51 -13.77 -8.90 -14.98
C LYS A 51 -14.97 -9.67 -14.42
N ASN A 52 -16.09 -9.66 -15.17
CA ASN A 52 -17.32 -10.38 -14.80
C ASN A 52 -17.82 -10.04 -13.38
N GLY A 53 -17.77 -8.75 -13.01
CA GLY A 53 -18.20 -8.29 -11.69
C GLY A 53 -17.28 -8.68 -10.53
N ARG A 54 -16.08 -9.23 -10.80
CA ARG A 54 -15.09 -9.55 -9.78
C ARG A 54 -13.83 -8.69 -9.92
N VAL A 55 -13.36 -8.14 -8.81
CA VAL A 55 -12.06 -7.46 -8.72
C VAL A 55 -10.94 -8.48 -8.96
N ASN A 56 -9.95 -8.09 -9.77
CA ASN A 56 -8.78 -8.93 -10.07
C ASN A 56 -7.45 -8.18 -9.93
N GLY A 57 -7.49 -6.93 -9.49
CA GLY A 57 -6.31 -6.14 -9.20
C GLY A 57 -6.61 -4.69 -8.87
N LEU A 58 -5.55 -3.99 -8.47
CA LEU A 58 -5.57 -2.58 -8.11
C LEU A 58 -4.33 -1.92 -8.72
N LYS A 59 -4.54 -1.00 -9.67
CA LYS A 59 -3.45 -0.16 -10.19
C LYS A 59 -3.07 0.85 -9.13
N CYS A 60 -1.77 1.02 -8.95
CA CYS A 60 -1.19 1.88 -7.95
C CYS A 60 0.00 2.64 -8.54
N VAL A 61 0.21 3.86 -8.07
CA VAL A 61 1.40 4.66 -8.36
C VAL A 61 2.22 4.89 -7.10
N PRO A 62 3.55 4.77 -7.16
CA PRO A 62 4.41 5.16 -6.05
C PRO A 62 4.45 6.68 -5.94
N LEU A 63 4.70 7.16 -4.73
CA LEU A 63 4.83 8.55 -4.38
C LEU A 63 6.26 8.84 -3.94
N VAL A 64 6.75 10.04 -4.24
CA VAL A 64 7.98 10.62 -3.68
C VAL A 64 7.61 11.76 -2.75
N LEU A 65 8.37 11.93 -1.67
CA LEU A 65 8.23 13.10 -0.82
C LEU A 65 8.91 14.29 -1.50
N ASP A 66 8.14 15.34 -1.74
CA ASP A 66 8.65 16.61 -2.25
C ASP A 66 9.13 17.51 -1.11
N GLU A 67 9.33 18.79 -1.43
CA GLU A 67 9.68 19.84 -0.48
C GLU A 67 8.75 19.90 0.73
N ILE A 68 9.33 20.37 1.84
CA ILE A 68 8.63 20.62 3.08
C ILE A 68 7.74 21.85 2.88
N ASP A 69 6.44 21.68 3.04
CA ASP A 69 5.49 22.78 3.00
C ASP A 69 5.66 23.72 4.21
N ALA A 70 5.01 24.89 4.17
CA ALA A 70 5.10 25.91 5.22
C ALA A 70 4.68 25.41 6.62
N GLU A 71 4.02 24.25 6.71
CA GLU A 71 3.55 23.62 7.93
C GLU A 71 4.49 22.51 8.41
N GLY A 72 5.64 22.33 7.76
CA GLY A 72 6.64 21.32 8.10
C GLY A 72 6.35 19.93 7.54
N ARG A 73 5.35 19.77 6.66
CA ARG A 73 4.95 18.48 6.10
C ARG A 73 5.54 18.30 4.71
N ARG A 74 6.09 17.12 4.44
CA ARG A 74 6.46 16.76 3.06
C ARG A 74 5.21 16.30 2.31
N LYS A 75 4.91 16.94 1.18
CA LYS A 75 3.78 16.54 0.33
C LYS A 75 4.20 15.36 -0.56
N PRO A 76 3.45 14.25 -0.56
CA PRO A 76 3.74 13.15 -1.47
C PRO A 76 3.26 13.49 -2.89
N LEU A 77 4.12 13.32 -3.88
CA LEU A 77 3.84 13.52 -5.31
C LEU A 77 3.90 12.20 -6.08
N PRO A 78 2.96 11.93 -7.00
CA PRO A 78 2.93 10.68 -7.75
C PRO A 78 4.03 10.61 -8.80
N ILE A 79 4.65 9.43 -8.91
CA ILE A 79 5.60 9.08 -9.98
C ILE A 79 4.84 8.23 -11.00
N SER A 80 4.04 8.87 -11.86
CA SER A 80 3.12 8.17 -12.79
C SER A 80 3.83 7.21 -13.76
N ALA A 81 5.10 7.46 -14.10
CA ALA A 81 5.90 6.57 -14.94
C ALA A 81 6.22 5.21 -14.30
N SER A 82 5.93 5.05 -13.00
CA SER A 82 6.20 3.85 -12.22
C SER A 82 4.92 3.16 -11.72
N GLU A 83 3.80 3.33 -12.43
CA GLU A 83 2.55 2.61 -12.12
C GLU A 83 2.76 1.08 -12.14
N PHE A 84 2.11 0.39 -11.20
CA PHE A 84 2.12 -1.06 -11.10
C PHE A 84 0.74 -1.62 -10.75
N LEU A 85 0.53 -2.90 -11.04
CA LEU A 85 -0.72 -3.62 -10.74
C LEU A 85 -0.51 -4.58 -9.57
N LEU A 86 -1.23 -4.34 -8.47
CA LEU A 86 -1.34 -5.26 -7.34
C LEU A 86 -2.39 -6.33 -7.67
N LYS A 87 -2.07 -7.61 -7.45
CA LYS A 87 -2.93 -8.78 -7.72
C LYS A 87 -3.06 -9.67 -6.50
#